data_AF-A0A1F8PKK9-F1
#
_entry.id   AF-A0A1F8PKK9-F1
#
_cell.length_a   1.000
_cell.length_b   1.000
_cell.length_c   1.000
_cell.angle_alpha   90.00
_cell.angle_beta   90.00
_cell.angle_gamma   90.00
#
_symmetry.space_group_name_H-M   'P 1'
#
loop_
_entity.id
_entity.type
_entity.pdbx_description
1 polymer ?
#
loop_
_entity_poly.entity_id
_entity_poly.type
_entity_poly.pdbx_seq_one_letter_code
_entity_poly.pdbx_strand_id
1 'polypeptide(L)'
;MVTAKEKLEGFIDKLESLGYEIEPVSKKPQVYRIDGELVNIRSRSRIDQRTRGRRLWYSVSFSVLQEVKWIIYLTTDSDHFIMLRSRFLDNLRDRMLPDSKNAGVGVFDIDWDNQFIVIKDGKLEPIEEYYYDLSDPRYYPSF
;
A
#
# COMPACT_ATOMS: atom_id res chain seq x y z
N MET A 1 0.86 18.23 10.80
CA MET A 1 0.90 16.77 10.53
C MET A 1 -0.06 16.52 9.39
N VAL A 2 0.41 15.99 8.26
CA VAL A 2 -0.44 15.79 7.07
C VAL A 2 -1.44 14.67 7.34
N THR A 3 -2.71 14.91 7.06
CA THR A 3 -3.78 13.92 7.23
C THR A 3 -3.71 12.83 6.16
N ALA A 4 -4.34 11.68 6.43
CA ALA A 4 -4.38 10.60 5.44
C ALA A 4 -5.07 11.02 4.13
N LYS A 5 -6.04 11.94 4.23
CA LYS A 5 -6.77 12.51 3.10
C LYS A 5 -5.89 13.44 2.27
N GLU A 6 -5.22 14.42 2.91
CA GLU A 6 -4.31 15.33 2.22
C GLU A 6 -3.16 14.58 1.52
N LYS A 7 -2.65 13.49 2.13
CA LYS A 7 -1.64 12.65 1.47
C LYS A 7 -2.16 11.95 0.23
N LEU A 8 -3.38 11.42 0.32
CA LEU A 8 -4.00 10.77 -0.83
C LEU A 8 -4.25 11.78 -1.95
N GLU A 9 -4.81 12.94 -1.63
CA GLU A 9 -5.06 14.00 -2.61
C GLU A 9 -3.75 14.43 -3.27
N GLY A 10 -2.70 14.72 -2.49
CA GLY A 10 -1.39 15.06 -3.05
C GLY A 10 -0.75 13.95 -3.90
N PHE A 11 -0.96 12.67 -3.55
CA PHE A 11 -0.47 11.55 -4.35
C PHE A 11 -1.19 11.47 -5.71
N ILE A 12 -2.52 11.64 -5.71
CA ILE A 12 -3.32 11.65 -6.94
C ILE A 12 -2.92 12.83 -7.82
N ASP A 13 -2.89 14.05 -7.28
CA ASP A 13 -2.51 15.26 -8.01
C ASP A 13 -1.11 15.12 -8.62
N LYS A 14 -0.18 14.49 -7.88
CA LYS A 14 1.18 14.24 -8.36
C LYS A 14 1.19 13.27 -9.53
N LEU A 15 0.48 12.14 -9.45
CA LEU A 15 0.39 11.20 -10.57
C LEU A 15 -0.26 11.86 -11.81
N GLU A 16 -1.34 12.62 -11.65
CA GLU A 16 -1.95 13.34 -12.78
C GLU A 16 -0.96 14.32 -13.41
N SER A 17 -0.16 15.04 -12.61
CA SER A 17 0.88 15.94 -13.10
C SER A 17 2.01 15.24 -13.88
N LEU A 18 2.21 13.94 -13.61
CA LEU A 18 3.17 13.09 -14.30
C LEU A 18 2.58 12.42 -15.55
N GLY A 19 1.29 12.64 -15.84
CA GLY A 19 0.62 12.17 -17.05
C GLY A 19 -0.12 10.84 -16.92
N TYR A 20 -0.30 10.32 -15.71
CA TYR A 20 -1.11 9.12 -15.48
C TYR A 20 -2.60 9.44 -15.61
N GLU A 21 -3.37 8.54 -16.23
CA GLU A 21 -4.82 8.64 -16.32
C GLU A 21 -5.46 8.06 -15.07
N ILE A 22 -6.23 8.86 -14.31
CA ILE A 22 -6.80 8.44 -13.02
C ILE A 22 -8.30 8.66 -12.98
N GLU A 23 -9.03 7.63 -12.55
CA GLU A 23 -10.48 7.69 -12.32
C GLU A 23 -10.84 7.09 -10.94
N PRO A 24 -11.60 7.78 -10.08
CA PRO A 24 -12.09 7.20 -8.84
C PRO A 24 -13.19 6.16 -9.11
N VAL A 25 -12.99 4.92 -8.63
CA VAL A 25 -13.95 3.81 -8.84
C VAL A 25 -14.78 3.56 -7.58
N SER A 26 -14.16 3.56 -6.40
CA SER A 26 -14.85 3.38 -5.12
C SER A 26 -14.18 4.14 -3.99
N LYS A 27 -14.99 4.65 -3.06
CA LYS A 27 -14.50 5.34 -1.86
C LYS A 27 -14.23 4.37 -0.69
N LYS A 28 -14.92 3.23 -0.64
CA LYS A 28 -14.78 2.20 0.40
C LYS A 28 -15.08 0.82 -0.21
N PRO A 29 -14.06 -0.02 -0.51
CA PRO A 29 -12.63 0.25 -0.41
C PRO A 29 -12.19 1.41 -1.32
N GLN A 30 -11.07 2.07 -0.98
CA GLN A 30 -10.55 3.22 -1.74
C GLN A 30 -9.85 2.73 -3.02
N VAL A 31 -10.59 2.65 -4.12
CA VAL A 31 -10.15 2.06 -5.38
C VAL A 31 -10.20 3.10 -6.50
N TYR A 32 -9.15 3.12 -7.29
CA TYR A 32 -8.99 3.95 -8.47
C TYR A 32 -8.69 3.07 -9.68
N ARG A 33 -9.01 3.57 -10.87
CA ARG A 33 -8.45 3.07 -12.12
C ARG A 33 -7.29 3.99 -12.47
N ILE A 34 -6.09 3.44 -12.64
CA ILE A 34 -4.88 4.18 -13.01
C ILE A 34 -4.30 3.52 -14.26
N ASP A 35 -4.20 4.26 -15.36
CA ASP A 35 -3.81 3.75 -16.69
C ASP A 35 -4.54 2.46 -17.08
N GLY A 36 -5.86 2.43 -16.81
CA GLY A 36 -6.73 1.29 -17.09
C GLY A 36 -6.78 0.20 -16.01
N GLU A 37 -5.86 0.21 -15.06
CA GLU A 37 -5.69 -0.84 -14.05
C GLU A 37 -6.35 -0.50 -12.72
N LEU A 38 -6.97 -1.49 -12.07
CA LEU A 38 -7.61 -1.29 -10.77
C LEU A 38 -6.57 -1.32 -9.63
N VAL A 39 -6.54 -0.25 -8.86
CA VAL A 39 -5.57 -0.01 -7.79
C VAL A 39 -6.29 0.34 -6.49
N ASN A 40 -6.04 -0.42 -5.42
CA ASN A 40 -6.47 -0.03 -4.09
C ASN A 40 -5.39 0.81 -3.40
N ILE A 41 -5.73 2.05 -3.01
CA ILE A 41 -4.78 2.95 -2.34
C ILE A 41 -5.11 3.01 -0.85
N ARG A 42 -4.08 2.85 -0.02
CA ARG A 42 -4.18 2.83 1.43
C ARG A 42 -3.26 3.91 1.99
N SER A 43 -3.87 4.83 2.74
CA SER A 43 -3.17 5.93 3.41
C SER A 43 -3.47 5.88 4.90
N ARG A 44 -2.44 6.06 5.73
CA ARG A 44 -2.56 6.19 7.19
C ARG A 44 -1.83 7.42 7.68
N SER A 45 -2.44 8.21 8.55
CA SER A 45 -1.82 9.42 9.11
C SER A 45 -0.85 9.15 10.27
N ARG A 46 -0.89 7.95 10.87
CA ARG A 46 -0.09 7.60 12.06
C ARG A 46 0.83 6.42 11.77
N ILE A 47 2.11 6.61 12.08
CA ILE A 47 3.12 5.54 12.20
C ILE A 47 2.92 4.88 13.57
N ASP A 48 3.13 3.56 13.66
CA ASP A 48 3.13 2.91 14.97
C ASP A 48 4.37 3.37 15.76
N GLN A 49 4.14 4.08 16.88
CA GLN A 49 5.20 4.58 17.75
C GLN A 49 5.76 3.52 18.71
N ARG A 50 5.16 2.32 18.76
CA ARG A 50 5.55 1.24 19.67
C ARG A 50 6.78 0.47 19.20
N THR A 51 7.21 0.68 17.96
CA THR A 51 8.32 -0.02 17.32
C THR A 51 9.45 0.94 17.01
N ARG A 52 10.72 0.51 17.10
CA ARG A 52 11.85 1.28 16.54
C ARG A 52 11.75 1.21 15.01
N GLY A 53 11.68 2.36 14.35
CA GLY A 53 11.53 2.46 12.89
C GLY A 53 10.08 2.69 12.44
N ARG A 54 9.92 3.05 11.16
CA ARG A 54 8.61 3.30 10.53
C ARG A 54 7.92 1.97 10.21
N ARG A 55 7.26 1.38 11.21
CA ARG A 55 6.38 0.22 10.99
C ARG A 55 4.93 0.62 10.81
N LEU A 56 4.29 0.02 9.82
CA LEU A 56 2.91 0.30 9.47
C LEU A 56 2.11 -0.99 9.41
N TRP A 57 1.13 -1.10 10.30
CA TRP A 57 0.18 -2.20 10.29
C TRP A 57 -0.93 -1.93 9.28
N TYR A 58 -0.92 -2.65 8.17
CA TYR A 58 -1.93 -2.53 7.14
C TYR A 58 -2.80 -3.78 7.10
N SER A 59 -4.12 -3.56 7.15
CA SER A 59 -5.10 -4.59 6.88
C SER A 59 -5.58 -4.51 5.44
N VAL A 60 -5.74 -5.68 4.81
CA VAL A 60 -6.35 -5.84 3.50
C VAL A 60 -7.46 -6.88 3.57
N SER A 61 -8.59 -6.59 2.93
CA SER A 61 -9.64 -7.61 2.72
C SER A 61 -9.22 -8.53 1.57
N PHE A 62 -9.40 -9.83 1.74
CA PHE A 62 -9.12 -10.79 0.65
C PHE A 62 -10.04 -10.57 -0.55
N SER A 63 -11.23 -10.01 -0.37
CA SER A 63 -12.09 -9.61 -1.50
C SER A 63 -11.42 -8.52 -2.35
N VAL A 64 -10.72 -7.57 -1.72
CA VAL A 64 -9.98 -6.53 -2.45
C VAL A 64 -8.85 -7.15 -3.25
N LEU A 65 -8.13 -8.13 -2.71
CA LEU A 65 -7.06 -8.85 -3.42
C LEU A 65 -7.55 -9.53 -4.71
N GLN A 66 -8.82 -9.94 -4.75
CA GLN A 66 -9.43 -10.59 -5.92
C GLN A 66 -9.90 -9.58 -6.97
N GLU A 67 -10.14 -8.33 -6.59
CA GLU A 67 -10.73 -7.30 -7.45
C GLU A 67 -9.69 -6.37 -8.09
N VAL A 68 -8.62 -6.05 -7.37
CA VAL A 68 -7.62 -5.07 -7.83
C VAL A 68 -6.34 -5.75 -8.29
N LYS A 69 -5.63 -5.17 -9.27
CA LYS A 69 -4.31 -5.66 -9.71
C LYS A 69 -3.22 -5.26 -8.73
N TRP A 70 -3.34 -4.05 -8.17
CA TRP A 70 -2.32 -3.43 -7.34
C TRP A 70 -2.86 -2.89 -6.03
N ILE A 71 -2.00 -2.93 -5.01
CA ILE A 71 -2.24 -2.27 -3.73
C ILE A 71 -1.10 -1.31 -3.47
N ILE A 72 -1.46 -0.05 -3.24
CA ILE A 72 -0.53 1.01 -2.88
C ILE A 72 -0.67 1.34 -1.40
N TYR A 73 0.45 1.33 -0.69
CA TYR A 73 0.56 1.81 0.68
C TYR A 73 1.36 3.11 0.70
N LEU A 74 0.65 4.24 0.91
CA LEU A 74 1.28 5.54 1.10
C LEU A 74 1.98 5.60 2.46
N THR A 75 3.14 6.25 2.49
CA THR A 75 3.98 6.27 3.69
C THR A 75 3.79 7.52 4.51
N THR A 76 4.86 8.29 4.74
CA THR A 76 4.87 9.51 5.53
C THR A 76 4.35 10.71 4.77
N ASP A 77 4.49 10.69 3.45
CA ASP A 77 4.14 11.77 2.52
C ASP A 77 3.44 11.20 1.27
N SER A 78 3.33 12.03 0.24
CA SER A 78 2.62 11.75 -1.00
C SER A 78 3.53 11.23 -2.12
N ASP A 79 4.85 11.29 -1.99
CA ASP A 79 5.77 10.93 -3.07
C ASP A 79 6.29 9.49 -2.91
N HIS A 80 6.43 9.01 -1.67
CA HIS A 80 7.02 7.70 -1.37
C HIS A 80 5.96 6.65 -0.99
N PHE A 81 5.99 5.50 -1.67
CA PHE A 81 5.00 4.45 -1.47
C PHE A 81 5.54 3.06 -1.80
N ILE A 82 4.87 2.04 -1.26
CA ILE A 82 5.02 0.65 -1.71
C ILE A 82 3.86 0.31 -2.64
N MET A 83 4.16 -0.36 -3.75
CA MET A 83 3.17 -0.86 -4.69
C MET A 83 3.35 -2.37 -4.88
N LEU A 84 2.36 -3.15 -4.42
CA LEU A 84 2.41 -4.61 -4.43
C LEU A 84 1.36 -5.18 -5.37
N ARG A 85 1.70 -6.23 -6.11
CA ARG A 85 0.71 -7.01 -6.86
C ARG A 85 -0.22 -7.70 -5.88
N SER A 86 -1.52 -7.67 -6.13
CA SER A 86 -2.48 -8.42 -5.30
C SER A 86 -2.16 -9.90 -5.24
N ARG A 87 -1.65 -10.48 -6.33
CA ARG A 87 -1.20 -11.88 -6.37
C ARG A 87 -0.02 -12.17 -5.42
N PHE A 88 0.92 -11.23 -5.30
CA PHE A 88 2.03 -11.38 -4.34
C PHE A 88 1.48 -11.43 -2.92
N LEU A 89 0.55 -10.53 -2.58
CA LEU A 89 -0.09 -10.53 -1.28
C LEU A 89 -0.96 -11.76 -1.04
N ASP A 90 -1.73 -12.22 -2.03
CA ASP A 90 -2.55 -13.42 -1.91
C ASP A 90 -1.69 -14.68 -1.65
N ASN A 91 -0.50 -14.78 -2.26
CA ASN A 91 0.45 -15.85 -1.96
C ASN A 91 0.97 -15.83 -0.51
N LEU A 92 0.91 -14.67 0.16
CA LEU A 92 1.29 -14.51 1.57
C LEU A 92 0.11 -14.71 2.53
N ARG A 93 -1.11 -14.91 2.03
CA ARG A 93 -2.35 -14.94 2.82
C ARG A 93 -2.30 -15.82 4.06
N ASP A 94 -1.86 -17.06 3.92
CA ASP A 94 -1.81 -18.01 5.04
C ASP A 94 -0.65 -17.71 6.02
N ARG A 95 0.29 -16.87 5.59
CA ARG A 95 1.43 -16.37 6.37
C ARG A 95 1.13 -14.98 6.95
N MET A 96 -0.02 -14.36 6.69
CA MET A 96 -0.36 -13.05 7.27
C MET A 96 -0.72 -13.17 8.77
N LEU A 97 -0.62 -12.05 9.49
CA LEU A 97 -1.15 -11.97 10.85
C LEU A 97 -2.69 -11.96 10.78
N PRO A 98 -3.39 -12.80 11.55
CA PRO A 98 -4.84 -12.85 11.51
C PRO A 98 -5.46 -11.60 12.16
N ASP A 99 -6.51 -11.05 11.55
CA ASP A 99 -7.38 -10.09 12.23
C ASP A 99 -8.40 -10.86 13.09
N SER A 100 -8.18 -10.86 14.41
CA SER A 100 -9.08 -11.52 15.39
C SER A 100 -10.55 -11.08 15.33
N LYS A 101 -10.87 -9.95 14.68
CA LYS A 101 -12.21 -9.37 14.63
C LYS A 101 -12.90 -9.55 13.27
N ASN A 102 -12.17 -9.83 12.20
CA ASN A 102 -12.71 -9.86 10.84
C ASN A 102 -12.20 -11.08 10.05
N ALA A 103 -13.04 -12.11 9.91
CA ALA A 103 -12.77 -13.22 9.01
C ALA A 103 -12.66 -12.69 7.56
N GLY A 104 -11.60 -13.06 6.85
CA GLY A 104 -11.35 -12.58 5.47
C GLY A 104 -10.48 -11.33 5.36
N VAL A 105 -9.90 -10.86 6.47
CA VAL A 105 -8.93 -9.76 6.50
C VAL A 105 -7.57 -10.30 6.96
N GLY A 106 -6.53 -9.99 6.18
CA GLY A 106 -5.14 -10.23 6.58
C GLY A 106 -4.48 -8.95 7.05
N VAL A 107 -3.61 -9.05 8.05
CA VAL A 107 -2.79 -7.94 8.55
C VAL A 107 -1.33 -8.16 8.19
N PHE A 108 -0.72 -7.13 7.62
CA PHE A 108 0.71 -7.04 7.38
C PHE A 108 1.33 -6.06 8.34
N ASP A 109 2.53 -6.39 8.80
CA ASP A 109 3.42 -5.42 9.42
C ASP A 109 4.53 -5.10 8.42
N ILE A 110 4.47 -3.89 7.85
CA ILE A 110 5.46 -3.41 6.88
C ILE A 110 6.53 -2.64 7.65
N ASP A 111 7.76 -3.17 7.67
CA ASP A 111 8.95 -2.49 8.15
C ASP A 111 9.54 -1.68 6.99
N TRP A 112 9.20 -0.40 6.95
CA TRP A 112 9.57 0.47 5.83
C TRP A 112 11.07 0.76 5.77
N ASP A 113 11.69 1.03 6.91
CA ASP A 113 13.11 1.44 6.95
C ASP A 113 14.02 0.28 6.54
N ASN A 114 13.60 -0.95 6.81
CA ASN A 114 14.34 -2.14 6.42
C ASN A 114 13.77 -2.79 5.15
N GLN A 115 12.66 -2.29 4.60
CA GLN A 115 12.00 -2.81 3.40
C GLN A 115 11.63 -4.30 3.49
N PHE A 116 10.93 -4.68 4.56
CA PHE A 116 10.40 -6.04 4.75
C PHE A 116 8.91 -6.04 5.11
N ILE A 117 8.21 -7.10 4.71
CA ILE A 117 6.95 -7.51 5.35
C ILE A 117 7.29 -8.54 6.43
N VAL A 118 6.87 -8.28 7.66
CA VAL A 118 6.91 -9.26 8.75
C VAL A 118 5.67 -10.13 8.65
N ILE A 119 5.89 -11.43 8.48
CA ILE A 119 4.84 -12.43 8.40
C ILE A 119 4.74 -13.24 9.71
N LYS A 120 3.73 -14.11 9.78
CA LYS A 120 3.54 -15.08 10.86
C LYS A 120 4.85 -15.85 11.10
N ASP A 121 5.14 -16.09 12.38
CA ASP A 121 6.38 -16.71 12.89
C ASP A 121 7.64 -15.82 12.85
N GLY A 122 7.49 -14.51 12.58
CA GLY A 122 8.60 -13.55 12.64
C GLY A 122 9.56 -13.60 11.45
N LYS A 123 9.23 -14.36 10.41
CA LYS A 123 9.96 -14.36 9.14
C LYS A 123 9.78 -13.03 8.42
N LEU A 124 10.77 -12.67 7.60
CA LEU A 124 10.81 -11.44 6.83
C LEU A 124 10.72 -11.77 5.34
N GLU A 125 9.84 -11.06 4.62
CA GLU A 125 9.74 -11.11 3.17
C GLU A 125 10.25 -9.78 2.60
N PRO A 126 11.36 -9.76 1.83
CA PRO A 126 11.94 -8.53 1.31
C PRO A 126 10.99 -7.87 0.31
N ILE A 127 10.94 -6.53 0.35
CA ILE A 127 10.08 -5.74 -0.54
C ILE A 127 10.78 -4.52 -1.15
N GLU A 128 12.11 -4.49 -1.18
CA GLU A 128 12.91 -3.40 -1.76
C GLU A 128 12.47 -3.07 -3.20
N GLU A 129 12.24 -4.09 -4.02
CA GLU A 129 11.81 -3.95 -5.42
C GLU A 129 10.40 -3.33 -5.61
N TYR A 130 9.64 -3.19 -4.52
CA TYR A 130 8.29 -2.62 -4.54
C TYR A 130 8.24 -1.18 -4.01
N TYR A 131 9.39 -0.56 -3.77
CA TYR A 131 9.49 0.83 -3.36
C TYR A 131 9.48 1.77 -4.57
N TYR A 132 8.68 2.83 -4.49
CA TYR A 132 8.54 3.84 -5.54
C TYR A 132 8.62 5.26 -4.97
N ASP A 133 9.04 6.20 -5.82
CA ASP A 133 9.27 7.60 -5.49
C ASP A 133 8.88 8.50 -6.68
N LEU A 134 7.84 9.32 -6.51
CA LEU A 134 7.35 10.23 -7.54
C LEU A 134 8.21 11.50 -7.72
N SER A 135 9.26 11.68 -6.91
CA SER A 135 10.22 12.77 -7.05
C SER A 135 11.36 12.43 -8.03
N ASP A 136 11.55 11.15 -8.37
CA ASP A 136 12.61 10.67 -9.24
C ASP A 136 12.05 9.75 -10.35
N PRO A 137 12.15 10.15 -11.63
CA PRO A 137 11.65 9.38 -12.78
C PRO A 137 12.11 7.93 -12.85
N ARG A 138 13.25 7.59 -12.24
CA ARG A 138 13.77 6.21 -12.20
C ARG A 138 12.93 5.27 -11.35
N TYR A 139 12.14 5.83 -10.44
CA TYR A 139 11.29 5.11 -9.49
C TYR A 139 9.80 5.36 -9.76
N TYR A 140 9.44 5.81 -10.96
CA TYR A 140 8.04 5.96 -11.34
C TYR A 140 7.37 4.59 -11.47
N PRO A 141 6.12 4.45 -11.02
CA PRO A 141 5.40 3.18 -11.10
C PRO A 141 5.03 2.83 -12.54
N SER A 142 4.99 1.53 -12.84
CA SER A 142 4.39 1.02 -14.06
C SER A 142 3.17 0.18 -13.69
N PHE A 143 1.99 0.67 -14.05
CA PHE A 143 0.69 0.06 -13.72
C PHE A 143 0.32 -1.09 -14.68
#